data_AF-A0A849ACI9-F1
#
_entry.id   AF-A0A849ACI9-F1
#
_cell.length_a   1.000
_cell.length_b   1.000
_cell.length_c   1.000
_cell.angle_alpha   90.00
_cell.angle_beta   90.00
_cell.angle_gamma   90.00
#
_symmetry.space_group_name_H-M   'P 1'
#
loop_
_entity.id
_entity.type
_entity.pdbx_description
1 polymer ?
#
loop_
_entity_poly.entity_id
_entity_poly.type
_entity_poly.pdbx_seq_one_letter_code
_entity_poly.pdbx_strand_id
1 'polypeptide(L)'
;MSSPAVSSPAGTGSAPEDAPPPYIGKVVWVSLPSGRSLQVHPTPSGRRATSGAAAEDAAWAEVVRMAPDAETPGMRAQFDCHWELARVAEPAKTSWNLEPWRPVVPGRTLYETRCNPGGPEV
;
A
#
# COMPACT_ATOMS: atom_id res chain seq x y z
N MET A 1 28.82 46.62 -26.33
CA MET A 1 27.39 46.88 -26.07
C MET A 1 26.80 45.53 -25.71
N SER A 2 26.39 45.35 -24.44
CA SER A 2 26.01 44.06 -23.86
C SER A 2 24.66 43.56 -24.39
N SER A 3 24.56 42.27 -24.70
CA SER A 3 23.29 41.58 -25.00
C SER A 3 22.42 41.45 -23.75
N PRO A 4 21.08 41.48 -23.86
CA PRO A 4 20.22 41.22 -22.71
C PRO A 4 20.12 39.71 -22.46
N ALA A 5 20.26 39.31 -21.19
CA ALA A 5 19.88 37.97 -20.74
C ALA A 5 18.37 37.93 -20.54
N VAL A 6 17.71 36.94 -21.16
CA VAL A 6 16.30 36.63 -20.92
C VAL A 6 16.20 35.84 -19.61
N SER A 7 15.67 36.46 -18.56
CA SER A 7 15.29 35.75 -17.33
C SER A 7 14.09 34.86 -17.62
N SER A 8 14.29 33.54 -17.60
CA SER A 8 13.18 32.58 -17.49
C SER A 8 12.73 32.49 -16.03
N PRO A 9 11.42 32.42 -15.73
CA PRO A 9 10.98 32.25 -14.36
C PRO A 9 11.39 30.85 -13.87
N ALA A 10 11.99 30.79 -12.69
CA ALA A 10 12.16 29.55 -11.97
C ALA A 10 10.76 29.01 -11.64
N GLY A 11 10.31 28.02 -12.39
CA GLY A 11 9.15 27.22 -12.00
C GLY A 11 9.50 26.54 -10.68
N THR A 12 8.86 26.96 -9.60
CA THR A 12 8.76 26.15 -8.38
C THR A 12 8.17 24.82 -8.81
N GLY A 13 9.02 23.79 -8.91
CA GLY A 13 8.55 22.45 -9.20
C GLY A 13 7.66 22.03 -8.04
N SER A 14 6.34 22.09 -8.23
CA SER A 14 5.40 21.39 -7.37
C SER A 14 5.88 19.96 -7.29
N ALA A 15 6.10 19.45 -6.08
CA ALA A 15 6.19 18.01 -5.88
C ALA A 15 4.98 17.37 -6.58
N PRO A 16 5.14 16.22 -7.25
CA PRO A 16 4.00 15.55 -7.86
C PRO A 16 2.96 15.34 -6.75
N GLU A 17 1.80 15.99 -6.89
CA GLU A 17 0.64 15.73 -6.05
C GLU A 17 0.36 14.23 -6.12
N ASP A 18 0.15 13.61 -4.96
CA ASP A 18 -0.26 12.21 -4.92
C ASP A 18 -1.46 12.01 -5.83
N ALA A 19 -1.43 10.94 -6.64
CA ALA A 19 -2.57 10.60 -7.45
C ALA A 19 -3.81 10.48 -6.54
N PRO A 20 -4.93 11.12 -6.85
CA PRO A 20 -6.08 11.12 -5.95
C PRO A 20 -6.69 9.71 -5.83
N PRO A 21 -7.40 9.43 -4.72
CA PRO A 21 -8.16 8.19 -4.56
C PRO A 21 -9.21 8.01 -5.68
N PRO A 22 -9.68 6.77 -5.93
CA PRO A 22 -9.50 5.58 -5.10
C PRO A 22 -8.12 4.94 -5.21
N TYR A 23 -7.57 4.52 -4.08
CA TYR A 23 -6.29 3.80 -4.01
C TYR A 23 -6.45 2.29 -4.15
N ILE A 24 -7.58 1.75 -3.69
CA ILE A 24 -7.95 0.34 -3.72
C ILE A 24 -9.09 0.14 -4.72
N GLY A 25 -8.90 -0.78 -5.67
CA GLY A 25 -9.89 -1.05 -6.71
C GLY A 25 -10.90 -2.11 -6.29
N LYS A 26 -10.42 -3.18 -5.65
CA LYS A 26 -11.26 -4.24 -5.09
C LYS A 26 -10.51 -5.01 -4.00
N VAL A 27 -11.28 -5.71 -3.17
CA VAL A 27 -10.78 -6.71 -2.23
C VAL A 27 -11.56 -8.01 -2.43
N VAL A 28 -10.89 -9.15 -2.28
CA VAL A 28 -11.51 -10.48 -2.48
C VAL A 28 -11.04 -11.42 -1.38
N TRP A 29 -11.98 -11.94 -0.59
CA TRP A 29 -11.70 -13.04 0.32
C TRP A 29 -11.54 -14.35 -0.46
N VAL A 30 -10.46 -15.06 -0.21
CA VAL A 30 -10.23 -16.43 -0.68
C VAL A 30 -9.92 -17.36 0.49
N SER A 31 -10.10 -18.65 0.26
CA SER A 31 -9.72 -19.69 1.21
C SER A 31 -8.49 -20.43 0.67
N LEU A 32 -7.42 -20.45 1.45
CA LEU A 32 -6.19 -21.20 1.22
C LEU A 32 -6.12 -22.36 2.23
N PRO A 33 -5.28 -23.39 2.00
CA PRO A 33 -5.04 -24.44 3.01
C PRO A 33 -4.58 -23.89 4.36
N SER A 34 -3.82 -22.80 4.35
CA SER A 34 -3.36 -22.07 5.55
C SER A 34 -4.46 -21.26 6.26
N GLY A 35 -5.56 -20.93 5.59
CA GLY A 35 -6.67 -20.14 6.13
C GLY A 35 -7.26 -19.14 5.14
N ARG A 36 -8.15 -18.27 5.63
CA ARG A 36 -8.71 -17.18 4.82
C ARG A 36 -7.62 -16.15 4.50
N SER A 37 -7.63 -15.61 3.29
CA SER A 37 -6.71 -14.58 2.82
C SER A 37 -7.50 -13.49 2.09
N LEU A 38 -7.31 -12.23 2.46
CA LEU A 38 -7.92 -11.09 1.79
C LEU A 38 -6.94 -10.56 0.73
N GLN A 39 -7.28 -10.75 -0.54
CA GLN A 39 -6.53 -10.19 -1.65
C GLN A 39 -6.94 -8.74 -1.85
N VAL A 40 -6.01 -7.81 -1.63
CA VAL A 40 -6.19 -6.36 -1.86
C VAL A 40 -5.60 -6.00 -3.21
N HIS A 41 -6.40 -5.42 -4.11
CA HIS A 41 -5.97 -5.01 -5.45
C HIS A 41 -5.86 -3.48 -5.55
N PRO A 42 -4.65 -2.91 -5.56
CA PRO A 42 -4.48 -1.46 -5.70
C PRO A 42 -4.78 -0.98 -7.12
N THR A 43 -5.33 0.22 -7.22
CA THR A 43 -5.53 0.95 -8.49
C THR A 43 -4.19 1.48 -9.03
N PRO A 44 -4.14 2.00 -10.26
CA PRO A 44 -2.98 2.76 -10.72
C PRO A 44 -2.65 3.97 -9.82
N SER A 45 -3.64 4.63 -9.22
CA SER A 45 -3.40 5.70 -8.24
C SER A 45 -2.74 5.16 -6.98
N GLY A 46 -3.28 4.07 -6.40
CA GLY A 46 -2.69 3.41 -5.22
C GLY A 46 -1.26 2.95 -5.44
N ARG A 47 -0.93 2.45 -6.64
CA ARG A 47 0.45 2.05 -6.98
C ARG A 47 1.42 3.25 -7.04
N ARG A 48 0.95 4.41 -7.53
CA ARG A 48 1.77 5.63 -7.69
C ARG A 48 1.79 6.55 -6.49
N ALA A 49 0.91 6.36 -5.51
CA ALA A 49 0.86 7.18 -4.30
C ALA A 49 2.23 7.20 -3.61
N THR A 50 2.64 8.33 -3.06
CA THR A 50 3.80 8.39 -2.17
C THR A 50 3.41 7.82 -0.80
N SER A 51 4.38 7.29 -0.06
CA SER A 51 4.17 6.62 1.23
C SER A 51 3.93 7.64 2.35
N GLY A 52 2.86 8.44 2.24
CA GLY A 52 2.44 9.37 3.27
C GLY A 52 1.33 8.77 4.15
N ALA A 53 1.39 9.04 5.46
CA ALA A 53 0.42 8.53 6.44
C ALA A 53 -1.04 8.81 6.03
N ALA A 54 -1.33 9.99 5.46
CA ALA A 54 -2.67 10.34 5.02
C ALA A 54 -3.18 9.46 3.86
N ALA A 55 -2.32 9.15 2.88
CA ALA A 55 -2.69 8.29 1.75
C ALA A 55 -2.86 6.84 2.18
N GLU A 56 -1.99 6.37 3.09
CA GLU A 56 -2.09 5.05 3.70
C GLU A 56 -3.39 4.88 4.50
N ASP A 57 -3.71 5.82 5.38
CA ASP A 57 -4.94 5.80 6.16
C ASP A 57 -6.18 5.81 5.27
N ALA A 58 -6.18 6.63 4.21
CA ALA A 58 -7.27 6.66 3.23
C ALA A 58 -7.40 5.32 2.48
N ALA A 59 -6.28 4.72 2.07
CA ALA A 59 -6.28 3.43 1.39
C ALA A 59 -6.74 2.29 2.31
N TRP A 60 -6.34 2.30 3.59
CA TRP A 60 -6.86 1.35 4.58
C TRP A 60 -8.37 1.52 4.80
N ALA A 61 -8.85 2.76 4.91
CA ALA A 61 -10.28 3.04 5.05
C ALA A 61 -11.08 2.53 3.85
N GLU A 62 -10.53 2.59 2.63
CA GLU A 62 -11.13 1.97 1.45
C GLU A 62 -11.21 0.44 1.54
N VAL A 63 -10.16 -0.24 2.05
CA VAL A 63 -10.17 -1.68 2.31
C VAL A 63 -11.30 -2.03 3.27
N VAL A 64 -11.36 -1.39 4.43
CA VAL A 64 -12.37 -1.66 5.47
C VAL A 64 -13.79 -1.39 4.97
N ARG A 65 -13.98 -0.33 4.18
CA ARG A 65 -15.29 -0.05 3.57
C ARG A 65 -15.75 -1.17 2.63
N MET A 66 -14.82 -1.83 1.93
CA MET A 66 -15.13 -2.94 1.02
C MET A 66 -15.22 -4.30 1.73
N ALA A 67 -14.45 -4.50 2.79
CA ALA A 67 -14.43 -5.71 3.61
C ALA A 67 -14.36 -5.31 5.10
N PRO A 68 -15.51 -5.01 5.75
CA PRO A 68 -15.53 -4.60 7.16
C PRO A 68 -14.98 -5.66 8.12
N ASP A 69 -15.07 -6.93 7.73
CA ASP A 69 -14.51 -8.06 8.49
C ASP A 69 -12.98 -8.17 8.40
N ALA A 70 -12.31 -7.26 7.68
CA ALA A 70 -10.85 -7.14 7.66
C ALA A 70 -10.27 -6.44 8.91
N GLU A 71 -11.10 -5.78 9.73
CA GLU A 71 -10.67 -5.15 10.99
C GLU A 71 -10.43 -6.18 12.11
N THR A 72 -9.48 -7.07 11.89
CA THR A 72 -8.99 -8.01 12.90
C THR A 72 -7.56 -7.65 13.32
N PRO A 73 -7.09 -8.13 14.49
CA PRO A 73 -5.72 -7.90 14.92
C PRO A 73 -4.70 -8.25 13.84
N GLY A 74 -3.75 -7.34 13.59
CA GLY A 74 -2.64 -7.54 12.64
C GLY A 74 -2.94 -7.24 11.16
N MET A 75 -4.20 -7.14 10.73
CA MET A 75 -4.52 -6.91 9.31
C MET A 75 -4.06 -5.53 8.81
N ARG A 76 -4.29 -4.47 9.61
CA ARG A 76 -3.79 -3.12 9.32
C ARG A 76 -2.26 -3.11 9.17
N ALA A 77 -1.53 -3.68 10.14
CA ALA A 77 -0.07 -3.69 10.10
C ALA A 77 0.50 -4.48 8.90
N GLN A 78 -0.18 -5.55 8.47
CA GLN A 78 0.15 -6.25 7.22
C GLN A 78 -0.07 -5.32 6.01
N PHE A 79 -1.20 -4.61 5.96
CA PHE A 79 -1.49 -3.65 4.88
C PHE A 79 -0.43 -2.56 4.80
N ASP A 80 -0.04 -1.97 5.93
CA ASP A 80 0.97 -0.91 6.00
C ASP A 80 2.31 -1.41 5.44
N CYS A 81 2.72 -2.63 5.81
CA CYS A 81 3.91 -3.25 5.24
C CYS A 81 3.80 -3.40 3.70
N HIS A 82 2.64 -3.82 3.19
CA HIS A 82 2.45 -3.92 1.73
C HIS A 82 2.43 -2.56 1.04
N TRP A 83 1.82 -1.56 1.67
CA TRP A 83 1.73 -0.19 1.17
C TRP A 83 3.10 0.48 1.07
N GLU A 84 3.93 0.32 2.09
CA GLU A 84 5.24 0.97 2.16
C GLU A 84 6.34 0.18 1.44
N LEU A 85 6.35 -1.16 1.59
CA LEU A 85 7.43 -2.01 1.08
C LEU A 85 7.03 -2.76 -0.19
N ALA A 86 6.01 -3.64 -0.13
CA ALA A 86 5.72 -4.56 -1.24
C ALA A 86 5.30 -3.81 -2.52
N ARG A 87 4.59 -2.69 -2.38
CA ARG A 87 4.20 -1.82 -3.50
C ARG A 87 5.40 -1.33 -4.31
N VAL A 88 6.50 -0.99 -3.63
CA VAL A 88 7.71 -0.44 -4.26
C VAL A 88 8.67 -1.55 -4.66
N ALA A 89 8.87 -2.56 -3.81
CA ALA A 89 9.81 -3.65 -4.04
C ALA A 89 9.30 -4.67 -5.06
N GLU A 90 7.98 -4.87 -5.17
CA GLU A 90 7.35 -5.89 -6.00
C GLU A 90 6.16 -5.32 -6.80
N PRO A 91 6.38 -4.30 -7.65
CA PRO A 91 5.31 -3.53 -8.29
C PRO A 91 4.44 -4.35 -9.26
N ALA A 92 4.95 -5.50 -9.72
CA ALA A 92 4.24 -6.43 -10.59
C ALA A 92 3.20 -7.29 -9.86
N LYS A 93 3.20 -7.35 -8.52
CA LYS A 93 2.19 -8.08 -7.76
C LYS A 93 0.80 -7.51 -8.03
N THR A 94 -0.11 -8.38 -8.47
CA THR A 94 -1.48 -7.97 -8.82
C THR A 94 -2.32 -7.71 -7.57
N SER A 95 -2.07 -8.46 -6.49
CA SER A 95 -2.70 -8.30 -5.18
C SER A 95 -1.67 -8.38 -4.05
N TRP A 96 -2.11 -7.90 -2.88
CA TRP A 96 -1.45 -8.10 -1.60
C TRP A 96 -2.35 -8.93 -0.71
N ASN A 97 -1.80 -9.95 -0.05
CA ASN A 97 -2.56 -10.85 0.79
C ASN A 97 -2.48 -10.40 2.25
N LEU A 98 -3.64 -10.21 2.87
CA LEU A 98 -3.78 -9.93 4.30
C LEU A 98 -4.48 -11.10 4.97
N GLU A 99 -3.85 -11.65 6.00
CA GLU A 99 -4.25 -12.94 6.55
C GLU A 99 -4.47 -12.85 8.05
N PRO A 100 -5.71 -13.02 8.53
CA PRO A 100 -6.04 -12.84 9.95
C PRO A 100 -5.47 -13.94 10.85
N TRP A 101 -5.01 -15.05 10.27
CA TRP A 101 -4.39 -16.16 10.99
C TRP A 101 -2.87 -15.98 11.21
N ARG A 102 -2.25 -14.98 10.56
CA ARG A 102 -0.83 -14.69 10.78
C ARG A 102 -0.59 -14.16 12.19
N PRO A 103 0.57 -14.44 12.80
CA PRO A 103 0.91 -13.89 14.10
C PRO A 103 0.92 -12.36 14.09
N VAL A 104 0.36 -11.75 15.13
CA VAL A 104 0.49 -10.31 15.37
C VAL A 104 1.90 -10.05 15.89
N VAL A 105 2.72 -9.35 15.10
CA VAL A 105 4.12 -9.05 15.41
C VAL A 105 4.40 -7.55 15.29
N PRO A 106 5.47 -7.04 15.93
CA PRO A 106 5.89 -5.64 15.74
C PRO A 106 6.21 -5.34 14.27
N GLY A 107 6.05 -4.07 13.86
CA GLY A 107 6.30 -3.61 12.49
C GLY A 107 7.66 -4.04 11.94
N ARG A 108 8.73 -3.94 12.75
CA ARG A 108 10.07 -4.43 12.36
C ARG A 108 10.05 -5.87 11.84
N THR A 109 9.38 -6.76 12.56
CA THR A 109 9.28 -8.18 12.19
C THR A 109 8.45 -8.38 10.93
N LEU A 110 7.43 -7.56 10.68
CA LEU A 110 6.70 -7.56 9.40
C LEU A 110 7.65 -7.26 8.23
N TYR A 111 8.49 -6.21 8.29
CA TYR A 111 9.44 -5.92 7.22
C TYR A 111 10.52 -7.02 7.07
N GLU A 112 11.08 -7.50 8.18
CA GLU A 112 12.08 -8.57 8.19
C GLU A 112 11.55 -9.87 7.55
N THR A 113 10.26 -10.14 7.71
CA THR A 113 9.55 -11.30 7.13
C THR A 113 8.87 -10.99 5.79
N ARG A 114 9.19 -9.83 5.17
CA ARG A 114 8.64 -9.40 3.88
C ARG A 114 7.11 -9.44 3.85
N CYS A 115 6.50 -8.85 4.86
CA CYS A 115 5.06 -8.75 5.09
C CYS A 115 4.32 -10.08 5.28
N ASN A 116 5.05 -11.20 5.49
CA ASN A 116 4.49 -12.55 5.68
C ASN A 116 4.98 -13.20 6.99
N PRO A 117 4.62 -12.64 8.17
CA PRO A 117 4.97 -13.25 9.44
C PRO A 117 4.33 -14.64 9.55
N GLY A 118 5.09 -15.60 10.08
CA GLY A 118 4.67 -17.01 10.15
C GLY A 118 5.07 -17.87 8.94
N GLY A 119 5.68 -17.29 7.89
CA GLY A 119 6.19 -18.03 6.74
C GLY A 119 5.35 -17.85 5.46
N PRO A 120 5.73 -18.50 4.34
CA PRO A 120 4.97 -18.42 3.10
C PRO A 120 3.59 -19.07 3.21
N GLU A 121 2.68 -18.66 2.33
CA GLU A 121 1.42 -19.35 2.09
C GLU A 121 1.71 -20.75 1.52
N VAL A 122 1.05 -21.78 2.06
CA VAL A 122 1.14 -23.19 1.63
C VAL A 122 -0.20 -23.74 1.17
#